data_AF-A0A9E3ZXE3-F1
#
_entry.id   AF-A0A9E3ZXE3-F1
#
_cell.length_a   1.000
_cell.length_b   1.000
_cell.length_c   1.000
_cell.angle_alpha   90.00
_cell.angle_beta   90.00
_cell.angle_gamma   90.00
#
_symmetry.space_group_name_H-M   'P 1'
#
loop_
_entity.id
_entity.type
_entity.pdbx_description
1 polymer ?
#
loop_
_entity_poly.entity_id
_entity_poly.type
_entity_poly.pdbx_seq_one_letter_code
_entity_poly.pdbx_strand_id
1 'polypeptide(L)'
;MIEEIVVVAQKRAENLQDVPLSITAFDRDALENRRIDRIDDVAQRVPNLEFSTFSSGRPEFTIRGIGTSGIARSALENSVIVFLDEVYVSRSSASLFELFDLEQVSVLRGPQGTLFGKNVVGGVVSLTTSRPNADHWEARLQAGAGNFHAREFKALVSGPLSERIAAKLSLLKKDRDGFGEDLISGRDSDDQDVLALRGQALLDVAKGVELLLGADFHDSEDGSQTRSLVPEFDSFPPSAATGRVRRTEHGHEVGTGTEQWGLSAKLDWRRESGSVTGIAAYCEVDFHTLDQFGPRGIRSGQGYDDLFGQEESARQFSLELRYASERAGPWNGVAGVYYTREKVDRVEFEEITVVEESGASTAAAATGGGGPRPRAGPPSRT
;
A
#
# COMPACT_ATOMS: atom_id res chain seq x y z
N MET A 1 13.51 15.24 -30.49
CA MET A 1 12.69 16.11 -29.61
C MET A 1 12.82 15.52 -28.22
N ILE A 2 13.16 16.31 -27.21
CA ILE A 2 13.06 15.83 -25.82
C ILE A 2 11.57 15.91 -25.48
N GLU A 3 11.00 14.81 -25.05
CA GLU A 3 9.61 14.71 -24.62
C GLU A 3 9.42 15.55 -23.35
N GLU A 4 8.40 16.42 -23.34
CA GLU A 4 8.12 17.30 -22.21
C GLU A 4 7.20 16.57 -21.23
N ILE A 5 7.76 16.17 -20.08
CA ILE A 5 6.98 15.56 -19.00
C ILE A 5 6.41 16.68 -18.13
N VAL A 6 5.09 16.81 -18.08
CA VAL A 6 4.38 17.77 -17.21
C VAL A 6 4.03 17.08 -15.90
N VAL A 7 4.45 17.64 -14.77
CA VAL A 7 4.20 17.11 -13.43
C VAL A 7 3.41 18.10 -12.58
N VAL A 8 2.67 17.59 -11.59
CA VAL A 8 1.96 18.41 -10.58
C VAL A 8 2.75 18.48 -9.26
N ALA A 9 4.08 18.53 -9.37
CA ALA A 9 5.00 18.42 -8.24
C ALA A 9 4.91 19.60 -7.26
N GLN A 10 4.54 20.80 -7.74
CA GLN A 10 4.35 21.98 -6.89
C GLN A 10 2.89 22.38 -6.73
N LYS A 11 1.96 21.41 -6.81
CA LYS A 11 0.51 21.66 -6.87
C LYS A 11 0.11 22.56 -8.06
N ARG A 12 0.98 22.63 -9.07
CA ARG A 12 0.87 23.32 -10.35
C ARG A 12 1.42 22.41 -11.45
N ALA A 13 0.80 22.43 -12.62
CA ALA A 13 1.31 21.72 -13.79
C ALA A 13 2.53 22.45 -14.34
N GLU A 14 3.70 21.81 -14.30
CA GLU A 14 4.98 22.38 -14.70
C GLU A 14 5.82 21.35 -15.45
N ASN A 15 6.66 21.81 -16.39
CA ASN A 15 7.60 20.94 -17.06
C ASN A 15 8.63 20.42 -16.02
N LEU A 16 8.92 19.11 -16.05
CA LEU A 16 9.86 18.45 -15.14
C LEU A 16 11.23 19.15 -15.09
N GLN A 17 11.70 19.72 -16.20
CA GLN A 17 13.00 20.41 -16.30
C GLN A 17 13.01 21.75 -15.56
N ASP A 18 11.84 22.37 -15.36
CA ASP A 18 11.69 23.66 -14.69
C ASP A 18 11.44 23.52 -13.19
N VAL A 19 11.18 22.30 -12.70
CA VAL A 19 10.92 22.05 -11.27
C VAL A 19 12.25 22.06 -10.51
N PRO A 20 12.49 23.01 -9.58
CA PRO A 20 13.74 23.10 -8.82
C PRO A 20 13.79 22.12 -7.64
N LEU A 21 13.31 20.88 -7.83
CA LEU A 21 13.25 19.82 -6.84
C LEU A 21 13.91 18.56 -7.39
N SER A 22 14.40 17.71 -6.50
CA SER A 22 14.89 16.38 -6.91
C SER A 22 13.71 15.47 -7.22
N ILE A 23 13.29 15.45 -8.48
CA ILE A 23 12.15 14.67 -8.94
C ILE A 23 12.58 13.61 -9.96
N THR A 24 11.92 12.46 -9.93
CA THR A 24 11.95 11.47 -11.01
C THR A 24 10.51 11.17 -11.39
N ALA A 25 10.18 11.29 -12.67
CA ALA A 25 8.84 11.02 -13.17
C ALA A 25 8.89 10.04 -14.35
N PHE A 26 7.86 9.21 -14.46
CA PHE A 26 7.60 8.30 -15.56
C PHE A 26 6.20 8.61 -16.08
N ASP A 27 6.08 8.98 -17.35
CA ASP A 27 4.82 9.12 -18.06
C ASP A 27 4.29 7.74 -18.51
N ARG A 28 3.09 7.73 -19.07
CA ARG A 28 2.43 6.54 -19.62
C ARG A 28 3.33 5.72 -20.53
N ASP A 29 3.97 6.36 -21.49
CA ASP A 29 4.81 5.68 -22.48
C ASP A 29 6.04 5.06 -21.82
N ALA A 30 6.66 5.73 -20.85
CA ALA A 30 7.75 5.17 -20.07
C ALA A 30 7.28 4.00 -19.18
N LEU A 31 6.10 4.09 -18.58
CA LEU A 31 5.52 3.01 -17.77
C LEU A 31 5.30 1.76 -18.62
N GLU A 32 4.72 1.92 -19.81
CA GLU A 32 4.40 0.82 -20.73
C GLU A 32 5.64 0.22 -21.39
N ASN A 33 6.49 1.05 -22.02
CA ASN A 33 7.65 0.58 -22.76
C ASN A 33 8.70 -0.08 -21.87
N ARG A 34 8.74 0.29 -20.58
CA ARG A 34 9.69 -0.26 -19.60
C ARG A 34 9.08 -1.32 -18.68
N ARG A 35 7.80 -1.67 -18.91
CA ARG A 35 7.02 -2.64 -18.11
C ARG A 35 7.11 -2.34 -16.62
N ILE A 36 6.77 -1.10 -16.25
CA ILE A 36 6.72 -0.66 -14.86
C ILE A 36 5.28 -0.89 -14.40
N ASP A 37 5.03 -2.09 -13.85
CA ASP A 37 3.68 -2.56 -13.56
C ASP A 37 3.38 -2.57 -12.05
N ARG A 38 4.40 -2.40 -11.21
CA ARG A 38 4.30 -2.36 -9.73
C ARG A 38 5.21 -1.29 -9.14
N ILE A 39 4.92 -0.91 -7.90
CA ILE A 39 5.74 0.06 -7.14
C ILE A 39 7.20 -0.40 -7.01
N ASP A 40 7.46 -1.70 -6.89
CA ASP A 40 8.83 -2.25 -6.89
C ASP A 40 9.62 -1.87 -8.16
N ASP A 41 8.97 -1.87 -9.32
CA ASP A 41 9.61 -1.52 -10.59
C ASP A 41 9.99 -0.03 -10.63
N VAL A 42 9.17 0.82 -9.99
CA VAL A 42 9.46 2.25 -9.80
C VAL A 42 10.67 2.41 -8.87
N ALA A 43 10.67 1.73 -7.72
CA ALA A 43 11.75 1.80 -6.73
C ALA A 43 13.10 1.40 -7.33
N GLN A 44 13.15 0.34 -8.14
CA GLN A 44 14.37 -0.10 -8.84
C GLN A 44 14.95 0.94 -9.82
N ARG A 45 14.14 1.90 -10.28
CA ARG A 45 14.51 2.89 -11.29
C ARG A 45 14.67 4.31 -10.73
N VAL A 46 14.31 4.54 -9.47
CA VAL A 46 14.42 5.84 -8.81
C VAL A 46 15.60 5.80 -7.83
N PRO A 47 16.64 6.62 -8.06
CA PRO A 47 17.78 6.70 -7.15
C PRO A 47 17.38 7.02 -5.72
N ASN A 48 17.93 6.25 -4.76
CA ASN A 48 17.70 6.40 -3.32
C ASN A 48 16.24 6.27 -2.89
N LEU A 49 15.38 5.64 -3.70
CA LEU A 49 14.09 5.12 -3.27
C LEU A 49 14.26 3.63 -3.00
N GLU A 50 13.85 3.22 -1.82
CA GLU A 50 13.70 1.82 -1.43
C GLU A 50 12.24 1.57 -1.11
N PHE A 51 11.74 0.44 -1.61
CA PHE A 51 10.41 -0.06 -1.35
C PHE A 51 10.56 -1.50 -0.89
N SER A 52 9.89 -1.83 0.21
CA SER A 52 9.85 -3.18 0.75
C SER A 52 8.49 -3.46 1.35
N THR A 53 8.09 -4.73 1.32
CA THR A 53 6.91 -5.22 2.03
C THR A 53 7.36 -6.19 3.11
N PHE A 54 7.18 -5.83 4.38
CA PHE A 54 7.57 -6.72 5.49
C PHE A 54 6.63 -7.93 5.60
N SER A 55 5.34 -7.69 5.41
CA SER A 55 4.30 -8.66 5.09
C SER A 55 3.50 -8.05 3.95
N SER A 56 2.72 -8.86 3.25
CA SER A 56 1.75 -8.32 2.30
C SER A 56 0.82 -7.33 3.01
N GLY A 57 0.35 -6.29 2.31
CA GLY A 57 -0.43 -5.21 2.92
C GLY A 57 0.33 -4.24 3.85
N ARG A 58 1.65 -4.39 4.01
CA ARG A 58 2.50 -3.46 4.76
C ARG A 58 3.64 -2.88 3.91
N PRO A 59 3.34 -2.00 2.95
CA PRO A 59 4.38 -1.31 2.18
C PRO A 59 5.17 -0.33 3.04
N GLU A 60 6.48 -0.35 2.88
CA GLU A 60 7.41 0.59 3.48
C GLU A 60 8.16 1.33 2.39
N PHE A 61 8.06 2.66 2.41
CA PHE A 61 8.77 3.54 1.51
C PHE A 61 9.87 4.26 2.28
N THR A 62 11.09 4.18 1.75
CA THR A 62 12.26 4.87 2.30
C THR A 62 12.93 5.68 1.20
N ILE A 63 13.09 6.98 1.43
CA ILE A 63 13.78 7.87 0.49
C ILE A 63 15.00 8.47 1.18
N ARG A 64 16.20 8.28 0.60
CA ARG A 64 17.48 8.70 1.19
C ARG A 64 17.68 8.21 2.63
N GLY A 65 17.25 6.97 2.92
CA GLY A 65 17.33 6.37 4.25
C GLY A 65 16.30 6.89 5.26
N ILE A 66 15.37 7.76 4.84
CA ILE A 66 14.28 8.27 5.67
C ILE A 66 13.00 7.54 5.28
N GLY A 67 12.48 6.72 6.19
CA GLY A 67 11.25 5.97 6.04
C GLY A 67 10.59 5.77 7.40
N THR A 68 9.34 5.31 7.38
CA THR A 68 8.66 4.82 8.58
C THR A 68 8.69 3.31 8.53
N SER A 69 9.34 2.67 9.51
CA SER A 69 9.42 1.23 9.66
C SER A 69 8.99 0.80 11.07
N GLY A 70 8.60 -0.47 11.22
CA GLY A 70 8.25 -1.08 12.50
C GLY A 70 6.79 -1.52 12.62
N ILE A 71 6.53 -2.30 13.67
CA ILE A 71 5.30 -3.09 13.84
C ILE A 71 4.12 -2.25 14.39
N ALA A 72 4.39 -1.19 15.16
CA ALA A 72 3.36 -0.35 15.79
C ALA A 72 3.03 0.92 14.96
N ARG A 73 2.35 0.76 13.81
CA ARG A 73 2.08 1.86 12.84
C ARG A 73 0.73 2.58 13.02
N SER A 74 -0.11 2.22 13.99
CA SER A 74 -1.38 2.94 14.23
C SER A 74 -1.17 4.38 14.68
N ALA A 75 -0.12 4.65 15.44
CA ALA A 75 0.19 5.97 15.99
C ALA A 75 1.31 6.72 15.25
N LEU A 76 1.88 6.12 14.21
CA LEU A 76 2.99 6.69 13.44
C LEU A 76 2.49 7.18 12.09
N GLU A 77 2.92 8.39 11.74
CA GLU A 77 2.66 8.96 10.43
C GLU A 77 3.79 8.55 9.47
N ASN A 78 3.45 8.33 8.20
CA ASN A 78 4.43 7.93 7.20
C ASN A 78 5.42 9.09 6.92
N SER A 79 6.71 8.79 6.82
CA SER A 79 7.76 9.77 6.51
C SER A 79 7.86 10.05 5.01
N VAL A 80 7.49 9.07 4.19
CA VAL A 80 7.29 9.18 2.75
C VAL A 80 5.79 9.05 2.49
N ILE A 81 5.22 10.06 1.83
CA ILE A 81 3.77 10.12 1.64
C ILE A 81 3.38 9.69 0.22
N VAL A 82 2.33 8.89 0.11
CA VAL A 82 1.73 8.52 -1.17
C VAL A 82 0.52 9.41 -1.45
N PHE A 83 0.44 9.90 -2.69
CA PHE A 83 -0.71 10.60 -3.23
C PHE A 83 -1.26 9.85 -4.43
N LEU A 84 -2.58 9.77 -4.54
CA LEU A 84 -3.29 9.23 -5.68
C LEU A 84 -4.24 10.31 -6.20
N ASP A 85 -4.06 10.75 -7.45
CA ASP A 85 -4.81 11.88 -8.02
C ASP A 85 -4.80 13.12 -7.11
N GLU A 86 -3.66 13.37 -6.46
CA GLU A 86 -3.43 14.43 -5.46
C GLU A 86 -4.19 14.28 -4.13
N VAL A 87 -4.92 13.19 -3.92
CA VAL A 87 -5.51 12.82 -2.64
C VAL A 87 -4.45 12.15 -1.76
N TYR A 88 -4.34 12.61 -0.52
CA TYR A 88 -3.43 12.04 0.47
C TYR A 88 -3.91 10.65 0.91
N VAL A 89 -3.03 9.65 0.76
CA VAL A 89 -3.26 8.28 1.24
C VAL A 89 -2.55 8.12 2.57
N SER A 90 -3.32 8.11 3.66
CA SER A 90 -2.78 8.12 5.04
C SER A 90 -2.21 6.76 5.47
N ARG A 91 -2.98 5.70 5.25
CA ARG A 91 -2.62 4.34 5.67
C ARG A 91 -1.71 3.69 4.64
N SER A 92 -0.67 3.01 5.14
CA SER A 92 0.23 2.24 4.28
C SER A 92 -0.49 1.04 3.64
N SER A 93 -1.40 0.38 4.35
CA SER A 93 -2.23 -0.69 3.78
C SER A 93 -3.03 -0.22 2.56
N ALA A 94 -3.50 1.03 2.60
CA ALA A 94 -4.20 1.68 1.50
C ALA A 94 -3.29 2.15 0.34
N SER A 95 -1.97 1.97 0.44
CA SER A 95 -1.00 2.48 -0.54
C SER A 95 -0.50 1.44 -1.55
N LEU A 96 -0.98 0.19 -1.45
CA LEU A 96 -0.74 -0.85 -2.44
C LEU A 96 -1.70 -0.69 -3.62
N PHE A 97 -1.44 0.32 -4.44
CA PHE A 97 -2.17 0.49 -5.69
C PHE A 97 -1.51 -0.37 -6.77
N GLU A 98 -2.30 -1.23 -7.41
CA GLU A 98 -1.89 -1.79 -8.69
C GLU A 98 -1.82 -0.65 -9.72
N LEU A 99 -0.71 -0.56 -10.47
CA LEU A 99 -0.38 0.58 -11.33
C LEU A 99 -1.14 0.62 -12.67
N PHE A 100 -2.27 -0.08 -12.77
CA PHE A 100 -3.09 -0.04 -13.98
C PHE A 100 -3.79 1.33 -14.11
N ASP A 101 -3.93 1.82 -15.35
CA ASP A 101 -4.56 3.12 -15.65
C ASP A 101 -3.81 4.36 -15.10
N LEU A 102 -2.50 4.26 -14.93
CA LEU A 102 -1.66 5.42 -14.63
C LEU A 102 -1.32 6.22 -15.90
N GLU A 103 -1.43 7.53 -15.76
CA GLU A 103 -0.87 8.52 -16.68
C GLU A 103 0.57 8.85 -16.30
N GLN A 104 0.85 8.92 -14.99
CA GLN A 104 2.15 9.32 -14.50
C GLN A 104 2.42 8.79 -13.10
N VAL A 105 3.67 8.41 -12.86
CA VAL A 105 4.25 8.24 -11.52
C VAL A 105 5.33 9.29 -11.33
N SER A 106 5.31 10.01 -10.22
CA SER A 106 6.37 10.95 -9.86
C SER A 106 6.84 10.75 -8.42
N VAL A 107 8.15 10.83 -8.21
CA VAL A 107 8.79 10.68 -6.90
C VAL A 107 9.60 11.93 -6.60
N LEU A 108 9.17 12.67 -5.58
CA LEU A 108 9.87 13.84 -5.06
C LEU A 108 10.74 13.40 -3.90
N ARG A 109 12.05 13.65 -3.98
CA ARG A 109 13.01 13.20 -2.98
C ARG A 109 13.41 14.33 -2.02
N GLY A 110 13.24 14.07 -0.73
CA GLY A 110 13.54 15.01 0.36
C GLY A 110 12.28 15.74 0.86
N PRO A 111 12.43 16.58 1.89
CA PRO A 111 11.30 17.18 2.59
C PRO A 111 10.39 18.01 1.67
N GLN A 112 9.07 17.77 1.74
CA GLN A 112 8.05 18.50 0.96
C GLN A 112 6.94 19.12 1.83
N GLY A 113 7.27 19.46 3.08
CA GLY A 113 6.29 19.94 4.06
C GLY A 113 5.54 21.22 3.67
N THR A 114 6.11 22.06 2.81
CA THR A 114 5.52 23.35 2.40
C THR A 114 4.30 23.20 1.49
N LEU A 115 4.27 22.16 0.64
CA LEU A 115 3.25 21.98 -0.40
C LEU A 115 2.37 20.74 -0.19
N PHE A 116 2.89 19.72 0.49
CA PHE A 116 2.19 18.45 0.71
C PHE A 116 1.78 18.25 2.18
N GLY A 117 2.03 19.24 3.04
CA GLY A 117 1.51 19.27 4.42
C GLY A 117 2.37 18.53 5.44
N LYS A 118 1.75 18.14 6.56
CA LYS A 118 2.46 17.54 7.71
C LYS A 118 3.24 16.27 7.30
N ASN A 119 4.33 16.01 8.00
CA ASN A 119 5.06 14.72 8.02
C ASN A 119 5.75 14.26 6.72
N VAL A 120 5.82 15.11 5.68
CA VAL A 120 6.57 14.78 4.45
C VAL A 120 8.07 15.05 4.59
N VAL A 121 8.75 14.23 5.39
CA VAL A 121 10.19 14.40 5.72
C VAL A 121 11.08 13.69 4.70
N GLY A 122 10.74 12.47 4.30
CA GLY A 122 11.50 11.66 3.35
C GLY A 122 11.22 12.01 1.89
N GLY A 123 9.96 12.30 1.55
CA GLY A 123 9.55 12.66 0.20
C GLY A 123 8.11 12.27 -0.13
N VAL A 124 7.78 12.33 -1.41
CA VAL A 124 6.45 12.05 -1.95
C VAL A 124 6.54 11.04 -3.08
N VAL A 125 5.62 10.08 -3.10
CA VAL A 125 5.29 9.28 -4.28
C VAL A 125 3.90 9.71 -4.74
N SER A 126 3.78 10.28 -5.92
CA SER A 126 2.52 10.74 -6.50
C SER A 126 2.16 9.88 -7.70
N LEU A 127 0.99 9.27 -7.63
CA LEU A 127 0.38 8.46 -8.67
C LEU A 127 -0.76 9.27 -9.29
N THR A 128 -0.74 9.43 -10.61
CA THR A 128 -1.77 10.16 -11.34
C THR A 128 -2.40 9.21 -12.35
N THR A 129 -3.72 9.02 -12.26
CA THR A 129 -4.47 8.23 -13.22
C THR A 129 -4.72 9.01 -14.51
N SER A 130 -5.02 8.29 -15.59
CA SER A 130 -5.52 8.91 -16.82
C SER A 130 -6.81 9.70 -16.52
N ARG A 131 -7.09 10.76 -17.26
CA ARG A 131 -8.41 11.43 -17.16
C ARG A 131 -9.39 10.76 -18.13
N PRO A 132 -10.71 10.77 -17.87
CA PRO A 132 -11.68 10.39 -18.88
C PRO A 132 -11.48 11.17 -20.18
N ASN A 133 -11.29 10.45 -21.28
CA ASN A 133 -11.14 10.99 -22.63
C ASN A 133 -12.45 11.62 -23.12
N ALA A 134 -12.45 12.94 -23.31
CA ALA A 134 -13.63 13.69 -23.73
C ALA A 134 -13.79 13.78 -25.25
N ASP A 135 -12.76 13.43 -26.02
CA ASP A 135 -12.75 13.63 -27.47
C ASP A 135 -13.20 12.38 -28.22
N HIS A 136 -12.84 11.20 -27.74
CA HIS A 136 -13.15 9.93 -28.40
C HIS A 136 -13.25 8.76 -27.43
N TRP A 137 -13.89 7.69 -27.90
CA TRP A 137 -13.90 6.41 -27.18
C TRP A 137 -12.57 5.69 -27.36
N GLU A 138 -12.05 5.17 -26.25
CA GLU A 138 -10.87 4.34 -26.18
C GLU A 138 -11.16 3.11 -25.30
N ALA A 139 -10.55 1.99 -25.66
CA ALA A 139 -10.61 0.77 -24.85
C ALA A 139 -9.24 0.08 -24.90
N ARG A 140 -8.81 -0.43 -23.74
CA ARG A 140 -7.60 -1.21 -23.59
C ARG A 140 -7.94 -2.50 -22.87
N LEU A 141 -7.50 -3.62 -23.44
CA LEU A 141 -7.61 -4.94 -22.84
C LEU A 141 -6.22 -5.57 -22.81
N GLN A 142 -5.86 -6.11 -21.65
CA GLN A 142 -4.64 -6.87 -21.46
C GLN A 142 -4.96 -8.14 -20.67
N ALA A 143 -4.46 -9.26 -21.16
CA ALA A 143 -4.56 -10.54 -20.48
C ALA A 143 -3.16 -11.15 -20.38
N GLY A 144 -2.84 -11.72 -19.23
CA GLY A 144 -1.56 -12.35 -18.95
C GLY A 144 -1.75 -13.74 -18.35
N ALA A 145 -0.83 -14.64 -18.66
CA ALA A 145 -0.71 -15.93 -18.01
C ALA A 145 0.77 -16.21 -17.69
N GLY A 146 1.07 -16.92 -16.62
CA GLY A 146 2.44 -17.16 -16.18
C GLY A 146 2.62 -18.40 -15.30
N ASN A 147 3.81 -18.49 -14.68
CA ASN A 147 4.14 -19.54 -13.72
C ASN A 147 3.20 -19.50 -12.50
N PHE A 148 3.07 -20.63 -11.80
CA PHE A 148 2.19 -20.76 -10.61
C PHE A 148 0.73 -20.42 -10.94
N HIS A 149 0.27 -20.91 -12.10
CA HIS A 149 -1.04 -20.63 -12.67
C HIS A 149 -1.44 -19.15 -12.71
N ALA A 150 -0.46 -18.23 -12.70
CA ALA A 150 -0.71 -16.80 -12.70
C ALA A 150 -1.64 -16.41 -13.84
N ARG A 151 -2.69 -15.65 -13.52
CA ARG A 151 -3.64 -15.05 -14.45
C ARG A 151 -3.79 -13.58 -14.12
N GLU A 152 -3.71 -12.75 -15.15
CA GLU A 152 -3.92 -11.32 -15.02
C GLU A 152 -4.92 -10.88 -16.10
N PHE A 153 -5.88 -10.06 -15.71
CA PHE A 153 -6.80 -9.40 -16.61
C PHE A 153 -6.91 -7.92 -16.25
N LYS A 154 -6.69 -7.07 -17.23
CA LYS A 154 -6.70 -5.61 -17.12
C LYS A 154 -7.60 -5.06 -18.22
N ALA A 155 -8.55 -4.21 -17.87
CA ALA A 155 -9.49 -3.65 -18.82
C ALA A 155 -9.77 -2.18 -18.50
N LEU A 156 -9.72 -1.33 -19.51
CA LEU A 156 -10.08 0.07 -19.42
C LEU A 156 -10.99 0.43 -20.58
N VAL A 157 -12.03 1.20 -20.30
CA VAL A 157 -12.84 1.86 -21.30
C VAL A 157 -13.05 3.30 -20.88
N SER A 158 -12.84 4.23 -21.81
CA SER A 158 -13.04 5.65 -21.57
C SER A 158 -13.67 6.30 -22.80
N GLY A 159 -14.46 7.34 -22.61
CA GLY A 159 -14.98 8.13 -23.72
C GLY A 159 -16.06 9.15 -23.35
N PRO A 160 -16.51 9.94 -24.33
CA PRO A 160 -17.58 10.91 -24.14
C PRO A 160 -18.95 10.23 -24.00
N LEU A 161 -19.68 10.56 -22.94
CA LEU A 161 -21.08 10.21 -22.75
C LEU A 161 -22.03 11.28 -23.32
N SER A 162 -21.57 12.54 -23.38
CA SER A 162 -22.25 13.68 -23.98
C SER A 162 -21.24 14.77 -24.33
N GLU A 163 -21.70 15.90 -24.87
CA GLU A 163 -20.83 17.07 -25.16
C GLU A 163 -20.11 17.64 -23.94
N ARG A 164 -20.60 17.38 -22.72
CA ARG A 164 -20.04 17.93 -21.47
C ARG A 164 -19.64 16.88 -20.45
N ILE A 165 -19.80 15.60 -20.76
CA ILE A 165 -19.56 14.51 -19.82
C ILE A 165 -18.74 13.44 -20.50
N ALA A 166 -17.60 13.10 -19.91
CA ALA A 166 -16.79 11.94 -20.25
C ALA A 166 -16.73 11.01 -19.05
N ALA A 167 -16.63 9.71 -19.31
CA ALA A 167 -16.51 8.71 -18.25
C ALA A 167 -15.45 7.67 -18.58
N LYS A 168 -14.91 7.07 -17.53
CA LYS A 168 -13.93 5.99 -17.61
C LYS A 168 -14.23 4.92 -16.57
N LEU A 169 -14.02 3.67 -16.94
CA LEU A 169 -14.01 2.53 -16.05
C LEU A 169 -12.71 1.75 -16.27
N SER A 170 -11.97 1.47 -15.20
CA SER A 170 -10.80 0.60 -15.20
C SER A 170 -10.97 -0.55 -14.20
N LEU A 171 -10.51 -1.73 -14.61
CA LEU A 171 -10.60 -2.98 -13.88
C LEU A 171 -9.26 -3.71 -13.96
N LEU A 172 -8.84 -4.28 -12.84
CA LEU A 172 -7.75 -5.24 -12.76
C LEU A 172 -8.19 -6.42 -11.90
N LYS A 173 -7.98 -7.64 -12.40
CA LYS A 173 -8.07 -8.88 -11.62
C LYS A 173 -6.78 -9.65 -11.81
N LYS A 174 -6.19 -10.11 -10.71
CA LYS A 174 -4.95 -10.88 -10.71
C LYS A 174 -5.09 -12.02 -9.73
N ASP A 175 -4.62 -13.18 -10.15
CA ASP A 175 -4.69 -14.43 -9.42
C ASP A 175 -3.38 -15.19 -9.64
N ARG A 176 -2.81 -15.78 -8.59
CA ARG A 176 -1.60 -16.60 -8.67
C ARG A 176 -1.52 -17.54 -7.48
N ASP A 177 -1.21 -18.80 -7.76
CA ASP A 177 -0.90 -19.78 -6.72
C ASP A 177 0.36 -19.40 -5.93
N GLY A 178 0.48 -19.96 -4.73
CA GLY A 178 1.59 -19.70 -3.84
C GLY A 178 2.91 -20.27 -4.33
N PHE A 179 3.99 -19.67 -3.85
CA PHE A 179 5.32 -20.22 -4.05
C PHE A 179 5.70 -21.23 -2.97
N GLY A 180 5.11 -21.08 -1.78
CA GLY A 180 5.36 -21.93 -0.64
C GLY A 180 4.19 -22.83 -0.29
N GLU A 181 4.48 -23.80 0.56
CA GLU A 181 3.51 -24.78 1.06
C GLU A 181 3.72 -24.96 2.56
N ASP A 182 2.63 -24.87 3.32
CA ASP A 182 2.59 -25.30 4.71
C ASP A 182 2.40 -26.82 4.80
N LEU A 183 3.41 -27.52 5.31
CA LEU A 183 3.44 -28.98 5.32
C LEU A 183 2.45 -29.64 6.28
N ILE A 184 1.86 -28.87 7.20
CA ILE A 184 0.88 -29.36 8.18
C ILE A 184 -0.54 -29.24 7.64
N SER A 185 -0.92 -28.04 7.18
CA SER A 185 -2.25 -27.76 6.63
C SER A 185 -2.39 -28.16 5.17
N GLY A 186 -1.27 -28.28 4.43
CA GLY A 186 -1.25 -28.53 2.99
C GLY A 186 -1.69 -27.33 2.15
N ARG A 187 -1.74 -26.13 2.75
CA ARG A 187 -2.13 -24.90 2.06
C ARG A 187 -0.91 -24.23 1.43
N ASP A 188 -1.17 -23.51 0.34
CA ASP A 188 -0.18 -22.65 -0.27
C ASP A 188 0.06 -21.39 0.58
N SER A 189 1.27 -20.84 0.48
CA SER A 189 1.67 -19.55 1.03
C SER A 189 2.31 -18.71 -0.08
N ASP A 190 2.33 -17.38 0.08
CA ASP A 190 2.74 -16.42 -0.96
C ASP A 190 1.87 -16.46 -2.24
N ASP A 191 0.62 -16.92 -2.15
CA ASP A 191 -0.38 -16.77 -3.23
C ASP A 191 -0.82 -15.29 -3.34
N GLN A 192 -1.66 -14.98 -4.31
CA GLN A 192 -2.13 -13.62 -4.53
C GLN A 192 -3.47 -13.63 -5.23
N ASP A 193 -4.48 -13.02 -4.63
CA ASP A 193 -5.71 -12.60 -5.29
C ASP A 193 -5.88 -11.08 -5.13
N VAL A 194 -6.08 -10.36 -6.24
CA VAL A 194 -6.32 -8.91 -6.25
C VAL A 194 -7.43 -8.57 -7.22
N LEU A 195 -8.42 -7.79 -6.75
CA LEU A 195 -9.43 -7.13 -7.56
C LEU A 195 -9.37 -5.63 -7.32
N ALA A 196 -9.18 -4.84 -8.37
CA ALA A 196 -9.26 -3.39 -8.31
C ALA A 196 -10.22 -2.87 -9.39
N LEU A 197 -11.11 -1.96 -8.99
CA LEU A 197 -12.07 -1.29 -9.87
C LEU A 197 -12.01 0.22 -9.62
N ARG A 198 -12.04 1.02 -10.69
CA ARG A 198 -12.15 2.47 -10.61
C ARG A 198 -13.10 3.00 -11.66
N GLY A 199 -14.03 3.84 -11.23
CA GLY A 199 -14.91 4.64 -12.09
C GLY A 199 -14.60 6.12 -11.95
N GLN A 200 -14.57 6.85 -13.06
CA GLN A 200 -14.39 8.29 -13.08
C GLN A 200 -15.37 8.95 -14.05
N ALA A 201 -15.84 10.14 -13.70
CA ALA A 201 -16.66 10.98 -14.56
C ALA A 201 -16.11 12.41 -14.56
N LEU A 202 -15.82 12.94 -15.75
CA LEU A 202 -15.39 14.31 -15.97
C LEU A 202 -16.54 15.12 -16.53
N LEU A 203 -16.86 16.23 -15.86
CA LEU A 203 -17.94 17.14 -16.24
C LEU A 203 -17.35 18.52 -16.58
N ASP A 204 -17.63 19.01 -17.77
CA ASP A 204 -17.46 20.42 -18.12
C ASP A 204 -18.69 21.20 -17.64
N VAL A 205 -18.59 21.75 -16.42
CA VAL A 205 -19.71 22.37 -15.70
C VAL A 205 -20.02 23.75 -16.28
N ALA A 206 -18.97 24.51 -16.59
CA ALA A 206 -19.04 25.85 -17.15
C ALA A 206 -17.69 26.20 -17.80
N LYS A 207 -17.64 27.30 -18.54
CA LYS A 207 -16.40 27.75 -19.20
C LYS A 207 -15.24 27.85 -18.20
N GLY A 208 -14.25 26.96 -18.37
CA GLY A 208 -13.05 26.89 -17.53
C GLY A 208 -13.29 26.24 -16.16
N VAL A 209 -14.43 25.57 -15.93
CA VAL A 209 -14.78 24.87 -14.69
C VAL A 209 -15.01 23.40 -15.00
N GLU A 210 -14.05 22.58 -14.58
CA GLU A 210 -14.13 21.11 -14.69
C GLU A 210 -14.38 20.50 -13.32
N LEU A 211 -15.23 19.47 -13.27
CA LEU A 211 -15.46 18.63 -12.10
C LEU A 211 -15.15 17.18 -12.44
N LEU A 212 -14.15 16.60 -11.78
CA LEU A 212 -13.83 15.17 -11.85
C LEU A 212 -14.37 14.48 -10.60
N LEU A 213 -15.25 13.51 -10.80
CA LEU A 213 -15.74 12.60 -9.77
C LEU A 213 -15.05 11.25 -9.93
N GLY A 214 -14.66 10.62 -8.83
CA GLY A 214 -14.03 9.32 -8.82
C GLY A 214 -14.61 8.42 -7.73
N ALA A 215 -14.67 7.13 -8.01
CA ALA A 215 -14.94 6.07 -7.06
C ALA A 215 -14.00 4.90 -7.32
N ASP A 216 -13.45 4.32 -6.27
CA ASP A 216 -12.53 3.19 -6.36
C ASP A 216 -12.87 2.11 -5.32
N PHE A 217 -12.57 0.87 -5.68
CA PHE A 217 -12.66 -0.30 -4.83
C PHE A 217 -11.42 -1.16 -5.07
N HIS A 218 -10.83 -1.66 -4.00
CA HIS A 218 -9.68 -2.54 -4.03
C HIS A 218 -9.86 -3.62 -2.97
N ASP A 219 -9.71 -4.86 -3.39
CA ASP A 219 -9.72 -6.04 -2.54
C ASP A 219 -8.50 -6.87 -2.87
N SER A 220 -7.76 -7.29 -1.85
CA SER A 220 -6.59 -8.15 -2.03
C SER A 220 -6.43 -9.12 -0.86
N GLU A 221 -6.13 -10.36 -1.20
CA GLU A 221 -5.85 -11.44 -0.25
C GLU A 221 -4.58 -12.19 -0.66
N ASP A 222 -3.83 -12.67 0.33
CA ASP A 222 -2.72 -13.61 0.15
C ASP A 222 -2.47 -14.44 1.41
N GLY A 223 -1.82 -15.59 1.25
CA GLY A 223 -1.46 -16.54 2.29
C GLY A 223 -0.17 -16.22 3.04
N SER A 224 0.18 -14.94 3.18
CA SER A 224 1.37 -14.43 3.88
C SER A 224 2.71 -15.00 3.34
N GLN A 225 3.81 -14.50 3.87
CA GLN A 225 5.16 -14.90 3.45
C GLN A 225 5.55 -16.26 4.02
N THR A 226 6.13 -17.11 3.17
CA THR A 226 6.82 -18.31 3.64
C THR A 226 8.07 -17.95 4.43
N ARG A 227 8.06 -18.21 5.74
CA ARG A 227 9.24 -18.04 6.60
C ARG A 227 9.87 -19.38 6.94
N SER A 228 11.15 -19.54 6.63
CA SER A 228 11.94 -20.74 6.94
C SER A 228 13.23 -20.33 7.67
N LEU A 229 13.57 -21.04 8.74
CA LEU A 229 14.79 -20.76 9.48
C LEU A 229 16.03 -21.14 8.65
N VAL A 230 17.01 -20.23 8.67
CA VAL A 230 18.36 -20.48 8.16
C VAL A 230 19.21 -21.04 9.32
N PRO A 231 20.01 -22.10 9.13
CA PRO A 231 20.74 -22.78 10.21
C PRO A 231 21.79 -21.95 10.97
N GLU A 232 22.03 -20.69 10.60
CA GLU A 232 23.16 -19.87 11.08
C GLU A 232 22.89 -19.11 12.39
N PHE A 233 21.69 -19.18 12.97
CA PHE A 233 21.47 -18.64 14.31
C PHE A 233 21.96 -19.64 15.36
N ASP A 234 23.16 -19.40 15.92
CA ASP A 234 23.79 -20.15 17.03
C ASP A 234 22.90 -20.34 18.28
N SER A 235 21.77 -19.64 18.36
CA SER A 235 20.80 -19.68 19.47
C SER A 235 19.66 -20.68 19.27
N PHE A 236 19.51 -21.26 18.07
CA PHE A 236 18.47 -22.26 17.78
C PHE A 236 19.12 -23.58 17.36
N PRO A 237 18.62 -24.73 17.84
CA PRO A 237 19.17 -26.01 17.43
C PRO A 237 19.05 -26.15 15.90
N PRO A 238 20.12 -26.55 15.18
CA PRO A 238 20.13 -26.70 13.72
C PRO A 238 19.00 -27.60 13.17
N SER A 239 18.42 -28.44 14.03
CA SER A 239 17.29 -29.32 13.74
C SER A 239 15.95 -28.58 13.52
N ALA A 240 15.83 -27.29 13.88
CA ALA A 240 14.64 -26.48 13.63
C ALA A 240 14.59 -25.88 12.21
N ALA A 241 15.72 -25.87 11.49
CA ALA A 241 15.77 -25.47 10.09
C ALA A 241 15.31 -26.63 9.22
N THR A 242 14.22 -26.45 8.45
CA THR A 242 13.74 -27.48 7.52
C THR A 242 14.73 -27.73 6.37
N GLY A 243 15.67 -26.79 6.14
CA GLY A 243 16.60 -26.79 5.01
C GLY A 243 15.90 -26.69 3.65
N ARG A 244 14.57 -26.46 3.65
CA ARG A 244 13.72 -26.45 2.47
C ARG A 244 13.20 -25.03 2.28
N VAL A 245 13.66 -24.39 1.22
CA VAL A 245 13.13 -23.11 0.74
C VAL A 245 11.65 -23.31 0.42
N ARG A 246 10.79 -22.31 0.72
CA ARG A 246 9.35 -22.33 0.37
C ARG A 246 8.53 -23.44 1.05
N ARG A 247 8.93 -23.88 2.25
CA ARG A 247 8.14 -24.81 3.05
C ARG A 247 8.09 -24.37 4.49
N THR A 248 6.89 -24.35 5.05
CA THR A 248 6.62 -24.01 6.45
C THR A 248 6.00 -25.20 7.18
N GLU A 249 6.01 -25.14 8.51
CA GLU A 249 5.40 -26.12 9.40
C GLU A 249 4.58 -25.36 10.46
N HIS A 250 3.73 -24.46 9.98
CA HIS A 250 2.88 -23.54 10.73
C HIS A 250 1.59 -24.24 11.20
N GLY A 251 0.86 -24.86 10.26
CA GLY A 251 -0.43 -25.51 10.54
C GLY A 251 -1.57 -24.56 10.89
N HIS A 252 -1.32 -23.25 10.84
CA HIS A 252 -2.31 -22.19 10.98
C HIS A 252 -2.67 -21.63 9.61
N GLU A 253 -3.92 -21.19 9.46
CA GLU A 253 -4.34 -20.39 8.31
C GLU A 253 -3.84 -18.96 8.49
N VAL A 254 -2.65 -18.70 7.94
CA VAL A 254 -2.02 -17.38 7.90
C VAL A 254 -2.44 -16.65 6.63
N GLY A 255 -2.38 -15.33 6.66
CA GLY A 255 -2.72 -14.54 5.49
C GLY A 255 -2.85 -13.06 5.78
N THR A 256 -2.96 -12.28 4.72
CA THR A 256 -3.19 -10.85 4.77
C THR A 256 -4.33 -10.51 3.82
N GLY A 257 -5.29 -9.72 4.30
CA GLY A 257 -6.38 -9.19 3.50
C GLY A 257 -6.47 -7.67 3.64
N THR A 258 -6.79 -7.00 2.54
CA THR A 258 -7.05 -5.55 2.49
C THR A 258 -8.27 -5.29 1.62
N GLU A 259 -9.33 -4.74 2.21
CA GLU A 259 -10.46 -4.17 1.48
C GLU A 259 -10.42 -2.66 1.63
N GLN A 260 -10.60 -1.94 0.52
CA GLN A 260 -10.60 -0.48 0.48
C GLN A 260 -11.66 0.01 -0.50
N TRP A 261 -12.32 1.11 -0.13
CA TRP A 261 -13.09 1.88 -1.09
C TRP A 261 -12.94 3.38 -0.86
N GLY A 262 -13.06 4.13 -1.96
CA GLY A 262 -12.82 5.56 -1.99
C GLY A 262 -13.83 6.32 -2.84
N LEU A 263 -14.07 7.58 -2.47
CA LEU A 263 -14.81 8.56 -3.25
C LEU A 263 -14.00 9.85 -3.31
N SER A 264 -13.93 10.47 -4.48
CA SER A 264 -13.25 11.75 -4.68
C SER A 264 -14.05 12.69 -5.57
N ALA A 265 -13.91 13.99 -5.30
CA ALA A 265 -14.43 15.06 -6.12
C ALA A 265 -13.35 16.14 -6.23
N LYS A 266 -12.96 16.45 -7.46
CA LYS A 266 -11.98 17.50 -7.78
C LYS A 266 -12.60 18.53 -8.71
N LEU A 267 -12.65 19.78 -8.25
CA LEU A 267 -13.06 20.94 -9.03
C LEU A 267 -11.81 21.71 -9.47
N ASP A 268 -11.64 21.92 -10.77
CA ASP A 268 -10.61 22.79 -11.33
C ASP A 268 -11.26 23.98 -12.04
N TRP A 269 -11.04 25.19 -11.54
CA TRP A 269 -11.51 26.43 -12.13
C TRP A 269 -10.33 27.27 -12.66
N ARG A 270 -10.15 27.25 -13.98
CA ARG A 270 -9.12 28.01 -14.70
C ARG A 270 -9.61 29.43 -14.98
N ARG A 271 -8.79 30.41 -14.61
CA ARG A 271 -9.02 31.85 -14.82
C ARG A 271 -7.76 32.50 -15.38
N GLU A 272 -7.88 33.69 -15.94
CA GLU A 272 -6.72 34.45 -16.45
C GLU A 272 -5.67 34.75 -15.37
N SER A 273 -6.10 34.91 -14.12
CA SER A 273 -5.19 35.17 -12.99
C SER A 273 -4.50 33.90 -12.45
N GLY A 274 -4.89 32.71 -12.90
CA GLY A 274 -4.47 31.43 -12.34
C GLY A 274 -5.63 30.47 -12.10
N SER A 275 -5.36 29.37 -11.40
CA SER A 275 -6.28 28.26 -11.19
C SER A 275 -6.70 28.13 -9.73
N VAL A 276 -8.00 27.87 -9.51
CA VAL A 276 -8.53 27.44 -8.20
C VAL A 276 -8.82 25.96 -8.29
N THR A 277 -8.23 25.17 -7.39
CA THR A 277 -8.47 23.72 -7.30
C THR A 277 -9.07 23.41 -5.94
N GLY A 278 -10.20 22.69 -5.93
CA GLY A 278 -10.81 22.13 -4.73
C GLY A 278 -10.84 20.61 -4.82
N ILE A 279 -10.41 19.90 -3.78
CA ILE A 279 -10.42 18.44 -3.73
C ILE A 279 -11.11 18.01 -2.44
N ALA A 280 -12.13 17.18 -2.54
CA ALA A 280 -12.72 16.47 -1.40
C ALA A 280 -12.57 14.97 -1.63
N ALA A 281 -12.18 14.23 -0.61
CA ALA A 281 -12.06 12.78 -0.72
C ALA A 281 -12.43 12.08 0.60
N TYR A 282 -13.04 10.92 0.47
CA TYR A 282 -13.33 9.98 1.56
C TYR A 282 -12.72 8.62 1.18
N CYS A 283 -12.10 7.96 2.14
CA CYS A 283 -11.55 6.62 1.98
C CYS A 283 -11.80 5.81 3.25
N GLU A 284 -12.13 4.54 3.08
CA GLU A 284 -12.23 3.55 4.14
C GLU A 284 -11.40 2.33 3.75
N VAL A 285 -10.63 1.83 4.71
CA VAL A 285 -9.78 0.65 4.54
C VAL A 285 -9.94 -0.26 5.74
N ASP A 286 -10.18 -1.52 5.47
CA ASP A 286 -10.16 -2.61 6.43
C ASP A 286 -8.99 -3.53 6.06
N PHE A 287 -8.11 -3.75 7.03
CA PHE A 287 -6.89 -4.51 6.90
C PHE A 287 -6.84 -5.56 7.99
N HIS A 288 -6.54 -6.80 7.63
CA HIS A 288 -6.24 -7.84 8.59
C HIS A 288 -5.01 -8.62 8.15
N THR A 289 -4.25 -9.11 9.11
CA THR A 289 -3.16 -10.04 8.84
C THR A 289 -2.96 -10.95 10.03
N LEU A 290 -2.64 -12.20 9.74
CA LEU A 290 -2.13 -13.18 10.68
C LEU A 290 -0.83 -13.71 10.10
N ASP A 291 0.28 -13.35 10.73
CA ASP A 291 1.63 -13.75 10.38
C ASP A 291 2.18 -14.74 11.41
N GLN A 292 3.15 -15.56 10.98
CA GLN A 292 3.90 -16.43 11.89
C GLN A 292 5.41 -16.18 11.81
N PHE A 293 6.08 -16.05 12.97
CA PHE A 293 7.50 -15.67 13.09
C PHE A 293 8.40 -16.74 13.72
N GLY A 294 7.92 -17.98 13.87
CA GLY A 294 8.68 -19.06 14.49
C GLY A 294 8.41 -20.45 13.90
N PRO A 295 9.41 -21.36 13.88
CA PRO A 295 9.17 -22.75 13.54
C PRO A 295 8.55 -23.47 14.74
N ARG A 296 7.44 -24.18 14.52
CA ARG A 296 6.90 -25.09 15.54
C ARG A 296 7.87 -26.23 15.90
N GLY A 297 8.88 -26.47 15.07
CA GLY A 297 9.97 -27.40 15.38
C GLY A 297 9.49 -28.84 15.53
N ILE A 298 8.50 -29.25 14.73
CA ILE A 298 7.83 -30.56 14.85
C ILE A 298 8.84 -31.71 14.71
N ARG A 299 9.84 -31.56 13.83
CA ARG A 299 10.90 -32.56 13.66
C ARG A 299 11.93 -32.57 14.79
N SER A 300 12.15 -31.45 15.45
CA SER A 300 13.16 -31.29 16.51
C SER A 300 12.61 -31.53 17.92
N GLY A 301 11.28 -31.56 18.11
CA GLY A 301 10.66 -31.60 19.44
C GLY A 301 10.93 -30.33 20.28
N GLN A 302 11.57 -29.34 19.66
CA GLN A 302 11.92 -28.04 20.22
C GLN A 302 11.61 -26.98 19.17
N GLY A 303 10.74 -26.05 19.54
CA GLY A 303 10.31 -24.95 18.68
C GLY A 303 9.45 -23.96 19.44
N TYR A 304 9.05 -22.90 18.76
CA TYR A 304 8.06 -21.96 19.27
C TYR A 304 7.18 -21.52 18.11
N ASP A 305 5.91 -21.41 18.40
CA ASP A 305 4.96 -20.71 17.55
C ASP A 305 4.93 -19.25 17.98
N ASP A 306 4.97 -18.34 17.02
CA ASP A 306 4.93 -16.90 17.27
C ASP A 306 3.93 -16.32 16.26
N LEU A 307 2.68 -16.21 16.70
CA LEU A 307 1.58 -15.73 15.88
C LEU A 307 1.37 -14.26 16.15
N PHE A 308 1.48 -13.45 15.11
CA PHE A 308 1.21 -12.04 15.16
C PHE A 308 -0.03 -11.71 14.35
N GLY A 309 -1.07 -11.23 15.02
CA GLY A 309 -2.29 -10.80 14.38
C GLY A 309 -2.48 -9.30 14.46
N GLN A 310 -3.00 -8.71 13.39
CA GLN A 310 -3.46 -7.33 13.37
C GLN A 310 -4.80 -7.24 12.65
N GLU A 311 -5.72 -6.49 13.25
CA GLU A 311 -6.94 -6.01 12.60
C GLU A 311 -6.93 -4.48 12.67
N GLU A 312 -7.21 -3.80 11.55
CA GLU A 312 -7.25 -2.36 11.46
C GLU A 312 -8.40 -1.91 10.56
N SER A 313 -9.22 -0.99 11.07
CA SER A 313 -10.22 -0.27 10.30
C SER A 313 -9.88 1.22 10.36
N ALA A 314 -9.78 1.86 9.21
CA ALA A 314 -9.45 3.27 9.13
C ALA A 314 -10.39 4.01 8.17
N ARG A 315 -10.84 5.19 8.61
CA ARG A 315 -11.66 6.11 7.82
C ARG A 315 -10.99 7.46 7.75
N GLN A 316 -10.88 7.98 6.54
CA GLN A 316 -10.26 9.27 6.26
C GLN A 316 -11.21 10.15 5.45
N PHE A 317 -11.34 11.40 5.88
CA PHE A 317 -11.92 12.47 5.08
C PHE A 317 -10.89 13.58 4.88
N SER A 318 -10.75 14.07 3.67
CA SER A 318 -9.87 15.20 3.35
C SER A 318 -10.55 16.25 2.48
N LEU A 319 -10.17 17.50 2.70
CA LEU A 319 -10.62 18.67 1.94
C LEU A 319 -9.44 19.61 1.70
N GLU A 320 -9.13 19.86 0.45
CA GLU A 320 -8.14 20.82 -0.01
C GLU A 320 -8.83 21.92 -0.82
N LEU A 321 -8.47 23.18 -0.57
CA LEU A 321 -8.79 24.29 -1.46
C LEU A 321 -7.52 25.10 -1.65
N ARG A 322 -7.09 25.25 -2.90
CA ARG A 322 -5.89 26.00 -3.25
C ARG A 322 -6.12 26.91 -4.44
N TYR A 323 -5.33 27.98 -4.47
CA TYR A 323 -5.20 28.90 -5.59
C TYR A 323 -3.73 28.95 -6.01
N ALA A 324 -3.49 28.75 -7.30
CA ALA A 324 -2.20 28.87 -7.95
C ALA A 324 -2.23 30.04 -8.92
N SER A 325 -1.34 31.02 -8.76
CA SER A 325 -1.27 32.16 -9.67
C SER A 325 -0.54 31.79 -10.96
N GLU A 326 -1.06 32.25 -12.10
CA GLU A 326 -0.40 32.16 -13.41
C GLU A 326 -0.33 33.57 -13.99
N ARG A 327 0.54 34.43 -13.45
CA ARG A 327 0.68 35.81 -13.91
C ARG A 327 1.97 35.99 -14.69
N ALA A 328 1.91 36.80 -15.75
CA ALA A 328 3.12 37.31 -16.40
C ALA A 328 3.84 38.26 -15.43
N GLY A 329 5.02 37.89 -14.94
CA GLY A 329 5.82 38.70 -14.02
C GLY A 329 6.70 37.85 -13.10
N PRO A 330 7.52 38.49 -12.24
CA PRO A 330 8.48 37.78 -11.39
C PRO A 330 7.86 37.07 -10.18
N TRP A 331 6.55 37.22 -9.95
CA TRP A 331 5.87 36.70 -8.76
C TRP A 331 4.81 35.68 -9.15
N ASN A 332 5.08 34.41 -8.85
CA ASN A 332 4.09 33.34 -8.84
C ASN A 332 4.06 32.69 -7.45
N GLY A 333 2.91 32.19 -7.05
CA GLY A 333 2.75 31.54 -5.76
C GLY A 333 1.52 30.65 -5.72
N VAL A 334 1.52 29.76 -4.73
CA VAL A 334 0.40 28.90 -4.37
C VAL A 334 0.01 29.22 -2.94
N ALA A 335 -1.29 29.36 -2.69
CA ALA A 335 -1.85 29.51 -1.36
C ALA A 335 -3.06 28.61 -1.23
N GLY A 336 -3.24 27.95 -0.09
CA GLY A 336 -4.35 27.04 0.12
C GLY A 336 -4.59 26.69 1.57
N VAL A 337 -5.70 26.01 1.79
CA VAL A 337 -6.08 25.41 3.07
C VAL A 337 -6.29 23.91 2.85
N TYR A 338 -5.85 23.14 3.84
CA TYR A 338 -5.99 21.69 3.84
C TYR A 338 -6.54 21.24 5.18
N TYR A 339 -7.54 20.39 5.14
CA TYR A 339 -8.13 19.74 6.31
C TYR A 339 -8.16 18.24 6.07
N THR A 340 -7.74 17.48 7.08
CA THR A 340 -7.89 16.03 7.10
C THR A 340 -8.38 15.59 8.47
N ARG A 341 -9.25 14.59 8.48
CA ARG A 341 -9.68 13.89 9.67
C ARG A 341 -9.59 12.40 9.40
N GLU A 342 -8.84 11.72 10.24
CA GLU A 342 -8.65 10.29 10.20
C GLU A 342 -9.12 9.69 11.52
N LYS A 343 -9.80 8.55 11.46
CA LYS A 343 -10.08 7.71 12.61
C LYS A 343 -9.58 6.31 12.30
N VAL A 344 -8.73 5.78 13.16
CA VAL A 344 -8.15 4.44 13.04
C VAL A 344 -8.51 3.66 14.30
N ASP A 345 -9.12 2.50 14.13
CA ASP A 345 -9.34 1.52 15.17
C ASP A 345 -8.47 0.31 14.82
N ARG A 346 -7.49 -0.02 15.67
CA ARG A 346 -6.53 -1.11 15.45
C ARG A 346 -6.40 -1.98 16.69
N VAL A 347 -6.40 -3.28 16.50
CA VAL A 347 -6.07 -4.30 17.50
C VAL A 347 -4.89 -5.10 16.99
N GLU A 348 -3.94 -5.34 17.89
CA GLU A 348 -2.78 -6.19 17.63
C GLU A 348 -2.67 -7.20 18.75
N PHE A 349 -2.26 -8.41 18.40
CA PHE A 349 -1.89 -9.43 19.35
C PHE A 349 -0.65 -10.16 18.87
N GLU A 350 0.11 -10.66 19.83
CA GLU A 350 1.25 -11.53 19.63
C GLU A 350 1.10 -12.68 20.61
N GLU A 351 1.06 -13.90 20.10
CA GLU A 351 0.95 -15.12 20.90
C GLU A 351 2.17 -15.99 20.65
N ILE A 352 3.00 -16.14 21.69
CA ILE A 352 4.18 -16.99 21.66
C ILE A 352 3.89 -18.28 22.44
N THR A 353 3.88 -19.41 21.74
CA THR A 353 3.72 -20.75 22.31
C THR A 353 5.01 -21.53 22.18
N VAL A 354 5.64 -21.91 23.30
CA VAL A 354 6.85 -22.74 23.29
C VAL A 354 6.46 -24.23 23.28
N VAL A 355 7.02 -24.99 22.34
CA VAL A 355 6.86 -26.45 22.24
C VAL A 355 8.04 -27.12 22.95
N GLU A 356 7.79 -27.68 24.14
CA GLU A 356 8.73 -28.55 24.86
C GLU A 356 8.21 -30.01 24.88
N GLU A 357 8.99 -30.95 24.35
CA GLU A 357 8.73 -32.39 24.57
C GLU A 357 9.00 -32.77 26.04
N SER A 358 7.95 -32.92 26.84
CA SER A 358 8.06 -33.60 28.14
C SER A 358 8.13 -35.12 27.92
N GLY A 359 9.31 -35.74 27.89
CA GLY A 359 9.36 -37.18 27.57
C GLY A 359 10.64 -38.00 27.68
N ALA A 360 11.77 -37.52 28.23
CA ALA A 360 12.88 -38.40 28.62
C ALA A 360 12.99 -38.48 30.15
N SER A 361 12.53 -39.60 30.71
CA SER A 361 12.70 -40.00 32.10
C SER A 361 14.13 -39.71 32.59
N THR A 362 14.27 -38.75 33.51
CA THR A 362 15.41 -38.68 34.42
C THR A 362 14.91 -38.64 35.85
N ALA A 363 15.61 -39.40 36.68
CA ALA A 363 15.17 -39.90 37.97
C ALA A 363 14.89 -38.79 38.98
N ALA A 364 13.98 -39.14 39.90
CA ALA A 364 13.68 -38.40 41.11
C ALA A 364 14.95 -37.89 41.81
N ALA A 365 15.05 -36.57 41.99
CA ALA A 365 15.80 -35.97 43.07
C ALA A 365 14.81 -35.41 44.08
N ALA A 366 14.52 -36.21 45.11
CA ALA A 366 13.83 -35.76 46.29
C ALA A 366 14.63 -34.64 46.97
N THR A 367 14.02 -33.47 47.14
CA THR A 367 14.30 -32.61 48.30
C THR A 367 12.98 -32.01 48.76
N GLY A 368 12.63 -32.29 50.03
CA GLY A 368 11.37 -31.86 50.64
C GLY A 368 11.39 -30.41 51.12
N GLY A 369 10.20 -29.84 51.29
CA GLY A 369 10.00 -28.59 52.02
C GLY A 369 8.63 -27.95 51.80
N GLY A 370 7.75 -28.11 52.81
CA GLY A 370 6.57 -27.31 53.21
C GLY A 370 5.84 -26.35 52.24
N GLY A 371 4.50 -26.47 52.21
CA GLY A 371 3.54 -25.59 51.50
C GLY A 371 3.40 -24.15 52.04
N PRO A 372 2.26 -23.42 51.86
CA PRO A 372 0.93 -23.83 51.38
C PRO A 372 0.34 -22.99 50.20
N ARG A 373 -0.77 -23.48 49.62
CA ARG A 373 -1.65 -22.82 48.63
C ARG A 373 -2.31 -21.54 49.18
N PRO A 374 -2.79 -20.65 48.29
CA PRO A 374 -4.26 -20.48 48.18
C PRO A 374 -4.82 -20.27 46.75
N ARG A 375 -6.14 -20.50 46.64
CA ARG A 375 -7.04 -20.34 45.47
C ARG A 375 -7.54 -18.89 45.30
N ALA A 376 -7.82 -18.48 44.05
CA ALA A 376 -8.96 -17.65 43.58
C ALA A 376 -8.82 -17.55 42.03
N GLY A 377 -9.79 -17.77 41.14
CA GLY A 377 -11.18 -17.29 41.05
C GLY A 377 -11.24 -16.18 39.97
N PRO A 378 -11.96 -16.32 38.84
CA PRO A 378 -11.91 -15.36 37.74
C PRO A 378 -12.79 -14.12 37.97
N PRO A 379 -12.45 -12.92 37.44
CA PRO A 379 -13.34 -11.77 37.51
C PRO A 379 -14.29 -11.72 36.29
N SER A 380 -15.58 -11.64 36.59
CA SER A 380 -16.64 -11.20 35.69
C SER A 380 -16.51 -9.70 35.38
N ARG A 381 -16.85 -9.27 34.17
CA ARG A 381 -17.15 -7.86 33.87
C ARG A 381 -18.42 -7.72 33.04
N THR A 382 -19.34 -6.94 33.61
CA THR A 382 -20.28 -6.03 32.96
C THR A 382 -19.56 -4.92 32.21
#